data_AF-A0A7S6M7S3-F1
#
_entry.id   AF-A0A7S6M7S3-F1
#
_cell.length_a   1.000
_cell.length_b   1.000
_cell.length_c   1.000
_cell.angle_alpha   90.00
_cell.angle_beta   90.00
_cell.angle_gamma   90.00
#
_symmetry.space_group_name_H-M   'P 1'
#
loop_
_entity.id
_entity.type
_entity.pdbx_description
1 polymer ?
#
loop_
_entity_poly.entity_id
_entity_poly.type
_entity_poly.pdbx_seq_one_letter_code
_entity_poly.pdbx_strand_id
1 'polypeptide(L)'
;MKRMHLGLIAGLVAGLALIPASLAQSEDLITEDGVITGTMEIDFKTRTTPDTSGKYKDGSPQFGVQDEYRLNFSVVKTTEFAGKIVRQPNIFTKGILKRVQGAALGFDITLSVLNPKDLKQKKTIGKWVGNLPINTETGAFELAGGIKEERPLRIAVDAVGKAAAFEDRFSGRLIGKAEKKETLADYSYKRLIGNKEVTVVVKRSDPMRFDGIELAKGPAEIYPRTVVNGRLDYDYETGNWLTDGIRFNYALNGREIEDVVTGTIKWVEDPQRDVNGKGHYEFNLRFNEAKFKTQTTESDAFAAMSEEDAFFAVDDTVPTLKGRIEFIDTKAFGSDLPANSKVTYNLHANKLNKQQIMNFFKLWIIAIGPTNDE
;
A
#
# COMPACT_ATOMS: atom_id res chain seq x y z
N MET A 1 -59.45 -30.52 -55.45
CA MET A 1 -58.15 -29.93 -55.08
C MET A 1 -58.35 -29.01 -53.87
N LYS A 2 -57.52 -29.23 -52.84
CA LYS A 2 -57.12 -28.35 -51.72
C LYS A 2 -58.20 -27.59 -50.91
N ARG A 3 -58.44 -28.13 -49.70
CA ARG A 3 -58.86 -27.42 -48.49
C ARG A 3 -57.86 -26.31 -48.16
N MET A 4 -58.33 -25.14 -47.75
CA MET A 4 -57.51 -24.10 -47.11
C MET A 4 -58.07 -23.84 -45.71
N HIS A 5 -57.39 -24.41 -44.71
CA HIS A 5 -57.48 -24.00 -43.32
C HIS A 5 -56.66 -22.72 -43.15
N LEU A 6 -57.28 -21.65 -42.62
CA LEU A 6 -56.54 -20.51 -42.10
C LEU A 6 -56.45 -20.70 -40.58
N GLY A 7 -55.23 -21.03 -40.12
CA GLY A 7 -54.91 -21.29 -38.74
C GLY A 7 -54.87 -20.01 -37.90
N LEU A 8 -55.44 -20.10 -36.70
CA LEU A 8 -55.27 -19.16 -35.61
C LEU A 8 -53.85 -19.35 -35.05
N ILE A 9 -52.94 -18.40 -35.26
CA ILE A 9 -51.63 -18.39 -34.59
C ILE A 9 -51.83 -17.71 -33.24
N ALA A 10 -51.79 -18.51 -32.17
CA ALA A 10 -51.67 -18.03 -30.81
C ALA A 10 -50.26 -17.47 -30.59
N GLY A 11 -50.15 -16.15 -30.41
CA GLY A 11 -48.91 -15.50 -30.00
C GLY A 11 -48.63 -15.77 -28.52
N LEU A 12 -47.67 -16.66 -28.26
CA LEU A 12 -47.11 -16.88 -26.94
C LEU A 12 -46.15 -15.72 -26.63
N VAL A 13 -46.64 -14.66 -25.98
CA VAL A 13 -45.78 -13.62 -25.40
C VAL A 13 -45.13 -14.21 -24.16
N ALA A 14 -43.89 -14.69 -24.31
CA ALA A 14 -43.04 -15.08 -23.20
C ALA A 14 -42.76 -13.83 -22.35
N GLY A 15 -43.41 -13.73 -21.20
CA GLY A 15 -43.11 -12.72 -20.19
C GLY A 15 -41.68 -12.91 -19.69
N LEU A 16 -40.78 -12.02 -20.12
CA LEU A 16 -39.52 -11.79 -19.45
C LEU A 16 -39.84 -11.27 -18.04
N ALA A 17 -39.81 -12.18 -17.06
CA ALA A 17 -39.79 -11.81 -15.66
C ALA A 17 -38.53 -10.98 -15.42
N LEU A 18 -38.69 -9.66 -15.30
CA LEU A 18 -37.71 -8.77 -14.72
C LEU A 18 -37.49 -9.24 -13.28
N ILE A 19 -36.44 -10.03 -13.07
CA ILE A 19 -35.92 -10.30 -11.73
C ILE A 19 -35.44 -8.95 -11.19
N PRO A 20 -36.01 -8.44 -10.08
CA PRO A 20 -35.51 -7.21 -9.49
C PRO A 20 -34.07 -7.44 -9.05
N ALA A 21 -33.16 -6.62 -9.59
CA ALA A 21 -31.79 -6.50 -9.15
C ALA A 21 -31.75 -6.05 -7.68
N SER A 22 -31.89 -7.01 -6.78
CA SER A 22 -31.81 -6.84 -5.33
C SER A 22 -30.68 -7.69 -4.77
N LEU A 23 -29.49 -7.53 -5.35
CA LEU A 23 -28.21 -7.88 -4.73
C LEU A 23 -27.20 -6.76 -5.03
N ALA A 24 -27.63 -5.51 -4.84
CA ALA A 24 -26.69 -4.46 -4.47
C ALA A 24 -26.52 -4.58 -2.96
N GLN A 25 -25.57 -5.41 -2.52
CA GLN A 25 -24.98 -5.20 -1.21
C GLN A 25 -24.41 -3.78 -1.29
N SER A 26 -25.08 -2.82 -0.65
CA SER A 26 -24.48 -1.52 -0.37
C SER A 26 -23.09 -1.82 0.17
N GLU A 27 -22.05 -1.28 -0.47
CA GLU A 27 -20.71 -1.39 0.08
C GLU A 27 -20.76 -0.77 1.48
N ASP A 28 -20.74 -1.60 2.51
CA ASP A 28 -20.87 -1.14 3.89
C ASP A 28 -19.70 -0.18 4.16
N LEU A 29 -20.03 1.12 4.21
CA LEU A 29 -19.05 2.15 4.49
C LEU A 29 -18.66 2.07 5.97
N ILE A 30 -17.36 2.13 6.21
CA ILE A 30 -16.74 2.01 7.52
C ILE A 30 -16.28 3.40 7.93
N THR A 31 -16.86 3.89 9.03
CA THR A 31 -16.32 5.02 9.80
C THR A 31 -15.97 4.49 11.17
N GLU A 32 -14.68 4.21 11.36
CA GLU A 32 -14.23 3.47 12.52
C GLU A 32 -12.76 3.69 12.81
N ASP A 33 -12.42 3.67 14.09
CA ASP A 33 -11.05 3.70 14.56
C ASP A 33 -10.36 2.34 14.45
N GLY A 34 -9.06 2.36 14.18
CA GLY A 34 -8.23 1.16 14.23
C GLY A 34 -8.55 0.12 13.15
N VAL A 35 -8.94 0.55 11.95
CA VAL A 35 -9.16 -0.34 10.80
C VAL A 35 -7.89 -0.97 10.26
N ILE A 36 -6.73 -0.36 10.49
CA ILE A 36 -5.40 -0.98 10.33
C ILE A 36 -4.64 -0.71 11.61
N THR A 37 -4.41 -1.76 12.39
CA THR A 37 -3.69 -1.69 13.66
C THR A 37 -2.64 -2.78 13.75
N GLY A 38 -1.63 -2.57 14.58
CA GLY A 38 -0.65 -3.60 14.91
C GLY A 38 0.75 -3.06 15.01
N THR A 39 1.73 -3.95 14.96
CA THR A 39 3.12 -3.60 15.18
C THR A 39 4.03 -4.20 14.13
N MET A 40 5.13 -3.51 13.87
CA MET A 40 6.25 -4.01 13.11
C MET A 40 7.54 -3.72 13.87
N GLU A 41 8.40 -4.73 14.00
CA GLU A 41 9.76 -4.58 14.51
C GLU A 41 10.73 -4.72 13.34
N ILE A 42 11.60 -3.73 13.18
CA ILE A 42 12.61 -3.70 12.14
C ILE A 42 13.99 -3.88 12.79
N ASP A 43 14.77 -4.81 12.26
CA ASP A 43 16.16 -5.06 12.63
C ASP A 43 17.06 -4.80 11.41
N PHE A 44 17.77 -3.66 11.42
CA PHE A 44 18.61 -3.20 10.32
C PHE A 44 20.02 -3.80 10.40
N LYS A 45 20.12 -5.13 10.35
CA LYS A 45 21.40 -5.84 10.47
C LYS A 45 22.42 -5.41 9.41
N THR A 46 21.96 -4.98 8.24
CA THR A 46 22.86 -4.50 7.18
C THR A 46 23.58 -3.21 7.56
N ARG A 47 23.04 -2.42 8.51
CA ARG A 47 23.65 -1.19 9.02
C ARG A 47 24.61 -1.46 10.18
N THR A 48 24.47 -2.58 10.88
CA THR A 48 25.23 -2.90 12.10
C THR A 48 26.26 -4.01 11.91
N THR A 49 26.24 -4.72 10.78
CA THR A 49 27.13 -5.84 10.48
C THR A 49 27.93 -5.60 9.19
N PRO A 50 28.93 -4.70 9.21
CA PRO A 50 29.74 -4.39 8.04
C PRO A 50 30.65 -5.57 7.64
N ASP A 51 31.00 -5.67 6.36
CA ASP A 51 32.02 -6.60 5.89
C ASP A 51 33.41 -6.18 6.39
N THR A 52 34.12 -7.13 7.01
CA THR A 52 35.51 -6.95 7.46
C THR A 52 36.51 -7.76 6.62
N SER A 53 36.03 -8.51 5.62
CA SER A 53 36.89 -9.39 4.81
C SER A 53 37.77 -8.63 3.81
N GLY A 54 37.43 -7.37 3.51
CA GLY A 54 38.12 -6.56 2.49
C GLY A 54 37.82 -7.01 1.04
N LYS A 55 36.94 -7.99 0.87
CA LYS A 55 36.57 -8.56 -0.44
C LYS A 55 35.50 -7.75 -1.17
N TYR A 56 34.63 -7.09 -0.42
CA TYR A 56 33.48 -6.36 -0.96
C TYR A 56 33.73 -4.85 -0.97
N LYS A 57 32.87 -4.11 -1.69
CA LYS A 57 32.92 -2.64 -1.74
C LYS A 57 32.91 -2.08 -0.31
N ASP A 58 33.72 -1.07 -0.04
CA ASP A 58 33.80 -0.46 1.29
C ASP A 58 32.42 0.03 1.75
N GLY A 59 32.09 -0.21 3.02
CA GLY A 59 30.77 0.06 3.60
C GLY A 59 29.69 -0.97 3.25
N SER A 60 30.00 -2.05 2.52
CA SER A 60 29.04 -3.13 2.29
C SER A 60 28.74 -3.88 3.59
N PRO A 61 27.50 -4.36 3.79
CA PRO A 61 27.22 -5.34 4.83
C PRO A 61 27.94 -6.66 4.53
N GLN A 62 28.13 -7.47 5.57
CA GLN A 62 28.62 -8.83 5.42
C GLN A 62 27.73 -9.64 4.48
N PHE A 63 28.34 -10.51 3.67
CA PHE A 63 27.61 -11.39 2.75
C PHE A 63 26.55 -12.22 3.47
N GLY A 64 25.34 -12.27 2.91
CA GLY A 64 24.19 -12.98 3.47
C GLY A 64 23.45 -12.25 4.59
N VAL A 65 23.93 -11.10 5.06
CA VAL A 65 23.19 -10.28 6.03
C VAL A 65 22.00 -9.62 5.36
N GLN A 66 20.87 -9.65 6.05
CA GLN A 66 19.59 -9.11 5.62
C GLN A 66 18.95 -8.32 6.75
N ASP A 67 18.22 -7.26 6.42
CA ASP A 67 17.33 -6.61 7.37
C ASP A 67 16.07 -7.46 7.54
N GLU A 68 15.44 -7.38 8.71
CA GLU A 68 14.25 -8.17 9.03
C GLU A 68 13.13 -7.28 9.57
N TYR A 69 11.94 -7.43 8.99
CA TYR A 69 10.72 -6.73 9.35
C TYR A 69 9.73 -7.77 9.89
N ARG A 70 9.57 -7.85 11.20
CA ARG A 70 8.61 -8.75 11.86
C ARG A 70 7.31 -8.01 12.09
N LEU A 71 6.22 -8.46 11.49
CA LEU A 71 4.93 -7.76 11.50
C LEU A 71 3.81 -8.60 12.11
N ASN A 72 2.87 -7.90 12.73
CA ASN A 72 1.58 -8.42 13.16
C ASN A 72 0.54 -7.30 13.05
N PHE A 73 -0.34 -7.41 12.06
CA PHE A 73 -1.36 -6.41 11.75
C PHE A 73 -2.76 -7.01 11.76
N SER A 74 -3.71 -6.29 12.36
CA SER A 74 -5.15 -6.48 12.16
C SER A 74 -5.65 -5.47 11.13
N VAL A 75 -6.35 -5.96 10.11
CA VAL A 75 -6.92 -5.18 9.01
C VAL A 75 -8.41 -5.45 8.92
N VAL A 76 -9.19 -4.37 8.84
CA VAL A 76 -10.67 -4.35 8.90
C VAL A 76 -11.24 -5.20 10.05
N LYS A 77 -10.50 -5.28 11.17
CA LYS A 77 -10.74 -6.06 12.40
C LYS A 77 -10.83 -7.58 12.26
N THR A 78 -11.18 -8.09 11.09
CA THR A 78 -11.48 -9.51 10.87
C THR A 78 -10.36 -10.27 10.18
N THR A 79 -9.29 -9.57 9.78
CA THR A 79 -8.17 -10.15 9.04
C THR A 79 -6.88 -9.87 9.78
N GLU A 80 -6.03 -10.87 9.94
CA GLU A 80 -4.70 -10.72 10.52
C GLU A 80 -3.61 -11.10 9.51
N PHE A 81 -2.56 -10.29 9.47
CA PHE A 81 -1.33 -10.51 8.72
C PHE A 81 -0.17 -10.56 9.72
N ALA A 82 0.43 -11.74 9.92
CA ALA A 82 1.51 -11.93 10.88
C ALA A 82 2.65 -12.75 10.30
N GLY A 83 3.88 -12.29 10.44
CA GLY A 83 5.04 -12.98 9.91
C GLY A 83 6.22 -12.05 9.73
N LYS A 84 7.00 -12.27 8.67
CA LYS A 84 8.18 -11.46 8.40
C LYS A 84 8.37 -11.15 6.92
N ILE A 85 9.03 -10.02 6.69
CA ILE A 85 9.64 -9.65 5.41
C ILE A 85 11.13 -9.51 5.66
N VAL A 86 11.96 -10.03 4.77
CA VAL A 86 13.42 -9.83 4.81
C VAL A 86 13.86 -8.97 3.65
N ARG A 87 14.84 -8.10 3.87
CA ARG A 87 15.45 -7.30 2.81
C ARG A 87 16.91 -7.66 2.66
N GLN A 88 17.25 -8.12 1.46
CA GLN A 88 18.61 -8.40 1.05
C GLN A 88 19.14 -7.24 0.20
N PRO A 89 20.32 -6.68 0.52
CA PRO A 89 20.96 -5.64 -0.30
C PRO A 89 21.80 -6.25 -1.43
N ASN A 90 22.18 -5.40 -2.39
CA ASN A 90 23.19 -5.76 -3.37
C ASN A 90 24.58 -5.76 -2.73
N ILE A 91 25.40 -6.74 -3.07
CA ILE A 91 26.83 -6.76 -2.68
C ILE A 91 27.68 -6.91 -3.93
N PHE A 92 28.73 -6.10 -4.00
CA PHE A 92 29.67 -6.06 -5.11
C PHE A 92 31.10 -6.31 -4.61
N THR A 93 31.92 -6.98 -5.42
CA THR A 93 33.35 -7.15 -5.13
C THR A 93 34.10 -5.81 -5.16
N LYS A 94 35.12 -5.66 -4.33
CA LYS A 94 36.09 -4.57 -4.41
C LYS A 94 36.85 -4.63 -5.75
N GLY A 95 37.01 -3.50 -6.43
CA GLY A 95 37.71 -3.40 -7.72
C GLY A 95 36.79 -3.50 -8.94
N ILE A 96 36.43 -4.71 -9.37
CA ILE A 96 35.71 -4.95 -10.65
C ILE A 96 34.20 -4.67 -10.54
N LEU A 97 33.70 -4.38 -9.32
CA LEU A 97 32.27 -4.14 -9.05
C LEU A 97 31.37 -5.26 -9.58
N LYS A 98 31.86 -6.51 -9.56
CA LYS A 98 31.05 -7.68 -9.91
C LYS A 98 30.04 -7.94 -8.80
N ARG A 99 28.76 -8.04 -9.16
CA ARG A 99 27.70 -8.41 -8.21
C ARG A 99 27.86 -9.85 -7.75
N VAL A 100 27.86 -10.05 -6.44
CA VAL A 100 27.94 -11.37 -5.78
C VAL A 100 26.66 -11.71 -5.00
N GLN A 101 25.85 -10.70 -4.67
CA GLN A 101 24.54 -10.86 -4.05
C GLN A 101 23.56 -9.89 -4.72
N GLY A 102 22.40 -10.39 -5.14
CA GLY A 102 21.33 -9.56 -5.69
C GLY A 102 20.39 -9.05 -4.61
N ALA A 103 19.91 -7.81 -4.74
CA ALA A 103 18.93 -7.27 -3.82
C ALA A 103 17.53 -7.85 -4.06
N ALA A 104 16.81 -8.13 -2.98
CA ALA A 104 15.46 -8.68 -3.02
C ALA A 104 14.72 -8.46 -1.70
N LEU A 105 13.39 -8.52 -1.75
CA LEU A 105 12.52 -8.66 -0.57
C LEU A 105 11.91 -10.06 -0.53
N GLY A 106 12.05 -10.76 0.59
CA GLY A 106 11.44 -12.07 0.81
C GLY A 106 10.25 -11.98 1.76
N PHE A 107 9.08 -12.45 1.33
CA PHE A 107 7.83 -12.42 2.11
C PHE A 107 7.51 -13.81 2.68
N ASP A 108 7.19 -13.86 3.98
CA ASP A 108 6.57 -15.01 4.65
C ASP A 108 5.60 -14.49 5.72
N ILE A 109 4.37 -14.19 5.28
CA ILE A 109 3.32 -13.63 6.10
C ILE A 109 2.17 -14.63 6.17
N THR A 110 1.79 -15.02 7.37
CA THR A 110 0.61 -15.84 7.63
C THR A 110 -0.64 -14.99 7.57
N LEU A 111 -1.67 -15.51 6.92
CA LEU A 111 -2.98 -14.89 6.77
C LEU A 111 -3.96 -15.61 7.69
N SER A 112 -4.63 -14.87 8.55
CA SER A 112 -5.67 -15.42 9.41
C SER A 112 -6.94 -14.59 9.35
N VAL A 113 -8.07 -15.23 9.65
CA VAL A 113 -9.35 -14.56 9.88
C VAL A 113 -9.78 -14.72 11.32
N LEU A 114 -10.40 -13.67 11.86
CA LEU A 114 -10.99 -13.66 13.19
C LEU A 114 -12.50 -13.85 13.06
N ASN A 115 -13.09 -14.60 13.97
CA ASN A 115 -14.55 -14.76 14.01
C ASN A 115 -15.20 -13.43 14.45
N PRO A 116 -16.06 -12.80 13.63
CA PRO A 116 -16.69 -11.53 14.00
C PRO A 116 -17.58 -11.61 15.25
N LYS A 117 -18.05 -12.81 15.62
CA LYS A 117 -18.86 -13.04 16.83
C LYS A 117 -18.01 -13.24 18.08
N ASP A 118 -16.74 -13.63 17.92
CA ASP A 118 -15.79 -13.85 19.00
C ASP A 118 -14.37 -13.64 18.46
N LEU A 119 -13.87 -12.41 18.61
CA LEU A 119 -12.56 -12.01 18.08
C LEU A 119 -11.38 -12.77 18.72
N LYS A 120 -11.59 -13.58 19.77
CA LYS A 120 -10.56 -14.45 20.31
C LYS A 120 -10.35 -15.72 19.48
N GLN A 121 -11.34 -16.08 18.66
CA GLN A 121 -11.26 -17.22 17.77
C GLN A 121 -10.61 -16.81 16.45
N LYS A 122 -9.44 -17.40 16.20
CA LYS A 122 -8.62 -17.15 15.02
C LYS A 122 -8.47 -18.43 14.21
N LYS A 123 -8.51 -18.30 12.89
CA LYS A 123 -8.20 -19.39 11.98
C LYS A 123 -7.19 -18.94 10.93
N THR A 124 -6.07 -19.65 10.84
CA THR A 124 -5.13 -19.50 9.72
C THR A 124 -5.79 -19.98 8.44
N ILE A 125 -5.73 -19.16 7.40
CA ILE A 125 -6.38 -19.42 6.11
C ILE A 125 -5.39 -19.46 4.96
N GLY A 126 -4.11 -19.18 5.17
CA GLY A 126 -3.12 -19.23 4.12
C GLY A 126 -1.91 -18.35 4.40
N LYS A 127 -1.21 -17.97 3.34
CA LYS A 127 -0.01 -17.12 3.42
C LYS A 127 0.14 -16.16 2.24
N TRP A 128 0.76 -15.00 2.51
CA TRP A 128 1.41 -14.17 1.51
C TRP A 128 2.92 -14.49 1.53
N VAL A 129 3.40 -15.10 0.45
CA VAL A 129 4.77 -15.62 0.34
C VAL A 129 5.41 -15.29 -1.00
N GLY A 130 6.73 -15.29 -1.05
CA GLY A 130 7.51 -15.27 -2.28
C GLY A 130 8.66 -14.29 -2.24
N ASN A 131 9.33 -14.13 -3.36
CA ASN A 131 10.48 -13.24 -3.51
C ASN A 131 10.17 -12.11 -4.50
N LEU A 132 10.63 -10.91 -4.17
CA LEU A 132 10.52 -9.69 -4.94
C LEU A 132 11.93 -9.19 -5.26
N PRO A 133 12.52 -9.61 -6.39
CA PRO A 133 13.85 -9.16 -6.77
C PRO A 133 13.84 -7.68 -7.15
N ILE A 134 14.96 -7.01 -6.90
CA ILE A 134 15.18 -5.61 -7.26
C ILE A 134 16.15 -5.58 -8.44
N ASN A 135 15.71 -4.98 -9.54
CA ASN A 135 16.52 -4.76 -10.72
C ASN A 135 17.63 -3.75 -10.39
N THR A 136 18.88 -4.14 -10.58
CA THR A 136 20.05 -3.32 -10.25
C THR A 136 20.31 -2.17 -11.21
N GLU A 137 19.81 -2.25 -12.44
CA GLU A 137 20.01 -1.21 -13.43
C GLU A 137 18.97 -0.09 -13.27
N THR A 138 17.74 -0.46 -12.93
CA THR A 138 16.61 0.47 -12.85
C THR A 138 16.19 0.81 -11.41
N GLY A 139 16.67 0.06 -10.41
CA GLY A 139 16.16 0.14 -9.03
C GLY A 139 14.73 -0.38 -8.87
N ALA A 140 14.11 -0.92 -9.93
CA ALA A 140 12.72 -1.34 -9.91
C ALA A 140 12.56 -2.67 -9.15
N PHE A 141 11.56 -2.72 -8.28
CA PHE A 141 11.06 -3.92 -7.64
C PHE A 141 10.14 -4.64 -8.65
N GLU A 142 10.54 -5.83 -9.08
CA GLU A 142 9.87 -6.59 -10.14
C GLU A 142 8.91 -7.62 -9.50
N LEU A 143 7.62 -7.28 -9.39
CA LEU A 143 6.64 -8.07 -8.60
C LEU A 143 6.43 -9.49 -9.12
N ALA A 144 6.55 -9.69 -10.44
CA ALA A 144 6.53 -11.00 -11.08
C ALA A 144 7.90 -11.68 -11.14
N GLY A 145 8.97 -11.01 -10.71
CA GLY A 145 10.36 -11.45 -10.89
C GLY A 145 10.69 -12.76 -10.18
N GLY A 146 10.07 -13.01 -9.02
CA GLY A 146 10.24 -14.25 -8.25
C GLY A 146 9.81 -15.53 -8.98
N ILE A 147 9.05 -15.43 -10.09
CA ILE A 147 8.71 -16.60 -10.94
C ILE A 147 9.98 -17.29 -11.45
N LYS A 148 11.00 -16.53 -11.84
CA LYS A 148 12.26 -17.07 -12.38
C LYS A 148 13.09 -17.83 -11.33
N GLU A 149 12.78 -17.62 -10.06
CA GLU A 149 13.44 -18.25 -8.91
C GLU A 149 12.55 -19.32 -8.26
N GLU A 150 11.45 -19.72 -8.93
CA GLU A 150 10.44 -20.65 -8.39
C GLU A 150 9.82 -20.21 -7.06
N ARG A 151 9.91 -18.92 -6.75
CA ARG A 151 9.38 -18.29 -5.53
C ARG A 151 8.50 -17.08 -5.89
N PRO A 152 7.44 -17.26 -6.69
CA PRO A 152 6.56 -16.16 -7.08
C PRO A 152 5.92 -15.50 -5.85
N LEU A 153 5.94 -14.17 -5.83
CA LEU A 153 5.21 -13.37 -4.85
C LEU A 153 3.70 -13.58 -5.07
N ARG A 154 3.01 -14.08 -4.04
CA ARG A 154 1.60 -14.50 -4.14
C ARG A 154 0.89 -14.55 -2.80
N ILE A 155 -0.43 -14.52 -2.87
CA ILE A 155 -1.34 -14.92 -1.79
C ILE A 155 -1.85 -16.33 -2.13
N ALA A 156 -1.59 -17.28 -1.24
CA ALA A 156 -2.10 -18.64 -1.31
C ALA A 156 -3.03 -18.89 -0.11
N VAL A 157 -4.29 -19.21 -0.39
CA VAL A 157 -5.36 -19.41 0.60
C VAL A 157 -5.79 -20.87 0.55
N ASP A 158 -5.81 -21.51 1.72
CA ASP A 158 -6.21 -22.90 1.92
C ASP A 158 -7.73 -23.04 1.96
N ALA A 159 -8.21 -24.26 1.68
CA ALA A 159 -9.62 -24.57 1.81
C ALA A 159 -10.03 -24.56 3.29
N VAL A 160 -11.04 -23.75 3.63
CA VAL A 160 -11.47 -23.53 5.02
C VAL A 160 -12.99 -23.62 5.12
N GLY A 161 -13.48 -24.72 5.67
CA GLY A 161 -14.93 -24.97 5.75
C GLY A 161 -15.53 -25.12 4.36
N LYS A 162 -16.40 -24.18 3.95
CA LYS A 162 -16.99 -24.12 2.61
C LYS A 162 -16.23 -23.20 1.65
N ALA A 163 -15.27 -22.43 2.13
CA ALA A 163 -14.47 -21.56 1.28
C ALA A 163 -13.44 -22.41 0.51
N ALA A 164 -13.41 -22.24 -0.82
CA ALA A 164 -12.47 -22.92 -1.69
C ALA A 164 -11.05 -22.37 -1.53
N ALA A 165 -10.05 -23.24 -1.72
CA ALA A 165 -8.67 -22.81 -1.84
C ALA A 165 -8.46 -22.00 -3.13
N PHE A 166 -7.56 -21.02 -3.10
CA PHE A 166 -7.13 -20.30 -4.30
C PHE A 166 -5.70 -19.77 -4.13
N GLU A 167 -5.04 -19.52 -5.26
CA GLU A 167 -3.76 -18.82 -5.31
C GLU A 167 -3.89 -17.66 -6.30
N ASP A 168 -3.36 -16.50 -5.94
CA ASP A 168 -3.21 -15.38 -6.86
C ASP A 168 -1.87 -14.66 -6.69
N ARG A 169 -1.33 -14.12 -7.78
CA ARG A 169 0.04 -13.61 -7.85
C ARG A 169 0.07 -12.10 -7.97
N PHE A 170 1.16 -11.53 -7.49
CA PHE A 170 1.47 -10.12 -7.72
C PHE A 170 2.23 -9.96 -9.05
N SER A 171 2.04 -8.82 -9.71
CA SER A 171 2.76 -8.50 -10.95
C SER A 171 2.94 -6.99 -11.13
N GLY A 172 3.58 -6.56 -12.21
CA GLY A 172 3.91 -5.15 -12.45
C GLY A 172 5.22 -4.72 -11.78
N ARG A 173 5.42 -3.40 -11.69
CA ARG A 173 6.69 -2.81 -11.21
C ARG A 173 6.45 -1.69 -10.22
N LEU A 174 7.20 -1.72 -9.12
CA LEU A 174 7.37 -0.58 -8.23
C LEU A 174 8.73 0.04 -8.53
N ILE A 175 8.76 1.27 -9.00
CA ILE A 175 10.02 2.01 -9.17
C ILE A 175 10.25 2.76 -7.86
N GLY A 176 11.32 2.39 -7.15
CA GLY A 176 11.70 3.03 -5.90
C GLY A 176 12.23 4.45 -6.10
N LYS A 177 12.68 5.04 -4.99
CA LYS A 177 13.36 6.34 -4.95
C LYS A 177 14.65 6.36 -5.78
N ALA A 178 15.03 7.52 -6.31
CA ALA A 178 16.20 7.68 -7.16
C ALA A 178 17.50 7.41 -6.40
N GLU A 179 18.44 6.69 -7.02
CA GLU A 179 19.77 6.44 -6.44
C GLU A 179 20.61 7.72 -6.33
N LYS A 180 20.43 8.65 -7.28
CA LYS A 180 21.10 9.96 -7.31
C LYS A 180 20.11 11.07 -7.00
N LYS A 181 20.38 11.83 -5.94
CA LYS A 181 19.47 12.86 -5.41
C LYS A 181 19.73 14.25 -6.00
N GLU A 182 20.88 14.44 -6.67
CA GLU A 182 21.34 15.76 -7.13
C GLU A 182 20.56 16.29 -8.34
N THR A 183 19.79 15.43 -9.01
CA THR A 183 19.02 15.77 -10.23
C THR A 183 17.50 15.74 -10.01
N LEU A 184 17.04 15.67 -8.76
CA LEU A 184 15.60 15.69 -8.46
C LEU A 184 15.03 17.07 -8.80
N ALA A 185 13.90 17.07 -9.52
CA ALA A 185 13.24 18.28 -9.98
C ALA A 185 12.14 18.73 -9.01
N ASP A 186 11.83 20.03 -9.05
CA ASP A 186 10.67 20.59 -8.39
C ASP A 186 9.37 19.99 -8.97
N TYR A 187 8.40 19.69 -8.12
CA TYR A 187 7.07 19.24 -8.53
C TYR A 187 5.97 20.00 -7.79
N SER A 188 4.90 20.37 -8.51
CA SER A 188 3.77 21.10 -7.95
C SER A 188 2.58 20.17 -7.75
N TYR A 189 2.13 20.02 -6.50
CA TYR A 189 0.92 19.30 -6.15
C TYR A 189 -0.23 20.26 -6.05
N LYS A 190 -1.35 19.89 -6.67
CA LYS A 190 -2.61 20.61 -6.53
C LYS A 190 -3.56 19.78 -5.69
N ARG A 191 -4.18 20.42 -4.69
CA ARG A 191 -5.24 19.82 -3.88
C ARG A 191 -6.48 20.66 -3.88
N LEU A 192 -7.61 20.02 -3.68
CA LEU A 192 -8.84 20.70 -3.38
C LEU A 192 -9.04 20.74 -1.87
N ILE A 193 -9.30 21.92 -1.32
CA ILE A 193 -9.67 22.08 0.09
C ILE A 193 -10.96 22.89 0.09
N GLY A 194 -12.06 22.25 0.52
CA GLY A 194 -13.40 22.75 0.22
C GLY A 194 -13.59 22.87 -1.29
N ASN A 195 -13.72 24.10 -1.78
CA ASN A 195 -13.89 24.41 -3.20
C ASN A 195 -12.69 25.14 -3.84
N LYS A 196 -11.58 25.36 -3.10
CA LYS A 196 -10.39 26.06 -3.60
C LYS A 196 -9.30 25.06 -3.97
N GLU A 197 -8.63 25.28 -5.11
CA GLU A 197 -7.40 24.58 -5.46
C GLU A 197 -6.21 25.26 -4.77
N VAL A 198 -5.45 24.49 -4.00
CA VAL A 198 -4.23 24.92 -3.31
C VAL A 198 -3.04 24.19 -3.92
N THR A 199 -1.96 24.93 -4.17
CA THR A 199 -0.74 24.38 -4.78
C THR A 199 0.40 24.37 -3.77
N VAL A 200 1.08 23.23 -3.62
CA VAL A 200 2.32 23.10 -2.86
C VAL A 200 3.43 22.69 -3.81
N VAL A 201 4.57 23.38 -3.74
CA VAL A 201 5.77 23.06 -4.53
C VAL A 201 6.76 22.31 -3.66
N VAL A 202 7.16 21.11 -4.10
CA VAL A 202 8.19 20.29 -3.47
C VAL A 202 9.46 20.38 -4.31
N LYS A 203 10.55 20.89 -3.75
CA LYS A 203 11.78 21.21 -4.51
C LYS A 203 12.68 20.00 -4.79
N ARG A 204 12.54 18.92 -4.01
CA ARG A 204 13.33 17.70 -4.16
C ARG A 204 12.44 16.47 -4.13
N SER A 205 11.43 16.49 -5.00
CA SER A 205 10.44 15.42 -5.11
C SER A 205 11.10 14.16 -5.65
N ASP A 206 11.15 13.10 -4.84
CA ASP A 206 11.67 11.79 -5.23
C ASP A 206 10.52 10.82 -5.52
N PRO A 207 10.24 10.52 -6.80
CA PRO A 207 9.03 9.83 -7.18
C PRO A 207 9.14 8.31 -7.04
N MET A 208 8.41 7.75 -6.08
CA MET A 208 8.12 6.32 -6.07
C MET A 208 6.91 6.04 -6.96
N ARG A 209 7.10 5.27 -8.04
CA ARG A 209 6.07 5.04 -9.05
C ARG A 209 5.49 3.63 -8.99
N PHE A 210 4.18 3.56 -9.11
CA PHE A 210 3.42 2.34 -9.29
C PHE A 210 3.11 2.19 -10.78
N ASP A 211 3.80 1.27 -11.45
CA ASP A 211 3.69 1.05 -12.89
C ASP A 211 2.99 -0.29 -13.14
N GLY A 212 1.66 -0.25 -13.30
CA GLY A 212 0.83 -1.41 -13.58
C GLY A 212 0.94 -2.51 -12.53
N ILE A 213 1.05 -2.15 -11.25
CA ILE A 213 1.15 -3.12 -10.15
C ILE A 213 -0.16 -3.90 -10.07
N GLU A 214 -0.12 -5.22 -10.17
CA GLU A 214 -1.25 -6.07 -9.86
C GLU A 214 -1.13 -6.58 -8.42
N LEU A 215 -2.02 -6.10 -7.55
CA LEU A 215 -2.20 -6.66 -6.22
C LEU A 215 -3.00 -7.95 -6.32
N ALA A 216 -2.45 -9.03 -5.77
CA ALA A 216 -3.12 -10.34 -5.75
C ALA A 216 -4.50 -10.28 -5.06
N LYS A 217 -5.44 -11.11 -5.54
CA LYS A 217 -6.69 -11.46 -4.86
C LYS A 217 -6.39 -11.96 -3.44
N GLY A 218 -7.30 -11.69 -2.51
CA GLY A 218 -7.22 -12.20 -1.15
C GLY A 218 -7.00 -11.11 -0.08
N PRO A 219 -7.00 -11.51 1.20
CA PRO A 219 -6.88 -12.90 1.70
C PRO A 219 -8.19 -13.70 1.72
N ALA A 220 -9.32 -13.08 1.39
CA ALA A 220 -10.60 -13.73 1.14
C ALA A 220 -11.09 -13.43 -0.29
N GLU A 221 -11.99 -14.24 -0.82
CA GLU A 221 -12.43 -14.10 -2.22
C GLU A 221 -13.09 -12.77 -2.56
N ILE A 222 -13.66 -12.11 -1.55
CA ILE A 222 -14.29 -10.79 -1.66
C ILE A 222 -13.30 -9.66 -1.99
N TYR A 223 -11.99 -9.91 -1.88
CA TYR A 223 -10.94 -8.96 -2.22
C TYR A 223 -10.39 -9.30 -3.61
N PRO A 224 -10.88 -8.64 -4.67
CA PRO A 224 -10.47 -8.96 -6.04
C PRO A 224 -9.01 -8.58 -6.30
N ARG A 225 -8.48 -9.10 -7.41
CA ARG A 225 -7.24 -8.59 -7.99
C ARG A 225 -7.43 -7.11 -8.33
N THR A 226 -6.43 -6.29 -8.06
CA THR A 226 -6.50 -4.84 -8.25
C THR A 226 -5.26 -4.34 -8.99
N VAL A 227 -5.45 -3.56 -10.05
CA VAL A 227 -4.37 -2.89 -10.78
C VAL A 227 -4.14 -1.51 -10.18
N VAL A 228 -2.88 -1.18 -9.89
CA VAL A 228 -2.47 0.07 -9.26
C VAL A 228 -1.51 0.83 -10.17
N ASN A 229 -1.84 2.10 -10.40
CA ASN A 229 -0.98 3.06 -11.10
C ASN A 229 -0.88 4.36 -10.33
N GLY A 230 0.16 5.14 -10.56
CA GLY A 230 0.32 6.47 -9.99
C GLY A 230 1.63 6.62 -9.23
N ARG A 231 1.68 7.52 -8.27
CA ARG A 231 2.93 7.91 -7.65
C ARG A 231 2.77 8.37 -6.21
N LEU A 232 3.79 8.07 -5.40
CA LEU A 232 3.98 8.56 -4.05
C LEU A 232 5.35 9.23 -4.01
N ASP A 233 5.36 10.54 -3.84
CA ASP A 233 6.57 11.34 -3.90
C ASP A 233 7.08 11.62 -2.48
N TYR A 234 8.37 11.41 -2.25
CA TYR A 234 9.03 11.77 -1.00
C TYR A 234 9.65 13.16 -1.11
N ASP A 235 9.43 13.97 -0.08
CA ASP A 235 10.08 15.26 0.08
C ASP A 235 11.22 15.16 1.12
N TYR A 236 12.46 15.22 0.64
CA TYR A 236 13.63 15.19 1.52
C TYR A 236 13.80 16.44 2.41
N GLU A 237 13.12 17.55 2.12
CA GLU A 237 13.19 18.75 2.97
C GLU A 237 12.36 18.59 4.24
N THR A 238 11.20 17.94 4.14
CA THR A 238 10.23 17.82 5.24
C THR A 238 10.05 16.41 5.78
N GLY A 239 10.56 15.40 5.06
CA GLY A 239 10.32 13.98 5.34
C GLY A 239 8.89 13.53 4.99
N ASN A 240 8.12 14.35 4.28
CA ASN A 240 6.73 14.06 3.97
C ASN A 240 6.60 13.20 2.72
N TRP A 241 5.52 12.42 2.64
CA TRP A 241 5.06 11.81 1.40
C TRP A 241 3.81 12.50 0.87
N LEU A 242 3.78 12.69 -0.45
CA LEU A 242 2.67 13.28 -1.17
C LEU A 242 2.20 12.30 -2.24
N THR A 243 0.91 11.96 -2.22
CA THR A 243 0.34 11.14 -3.30
C THR A 243 0.06 12.02 -4.52
N ASP A 244 0.35 11.50 -5.71
CA ASP A 244 -0.10 12.07 -6.98
C ASP A 244 -1.05 11.07 -7.67
N GLY A 245 -2.30 11.07 -7.19
CA GLY A 245 -3.41 10.32 -7.79
C GLY A 245 -3.15 8.83 -7.96
N ILE A 246 -2.96 8.09 -6.86
CA ILE A 246 -2.79 6.63 -6.92
C ILE A 246 -4.14 6.01 -7.29
N ARG A 247 -4.22 5.31 -8.42
CA ARG A 247 -5.43 4.73 -8.98
C ARG A 247 -5.48 3.24 -8.73
N PHE A 248 -6.54 2.77 -8.08
CA PHE A 248 -6.85 1.36 -7.92
C PHE A 248 -8.01 1.00 -8.85
N ASN A 249 -7.79 0.04 -9.74
CA ASN A 249 -8.79 -0.46 -10.68
C ASN A 249 -9.07 -1.94 -10.38
N TYR A 250 -10.34 -2.29 -10.15
CA TYR A 250 -10.73 -3.66 -9.84
C TYR A 250 -12.18 -3.95 -10.21
N ALA A 251 -12.49 -5.22 -10.49
CA ALA A 251 -13.84 -5.69 -10.73
C ALA A 251 -14.49 -6.17 -9.42
N LEU A 252 -15.64 -5.59 -9.06
CA LEU A 252 -16.43 -6.01 -7.91
C LEU A 252 -17.89 -6.20 -8.33
N ASN A 253 -18.45 -7.38 -8.07
CA ASN A 253 -19.84 -7.73 -8.41
C ASN A 253 -20.18 -7.46 -9.90
N GLY A 254 -19.23 -7.73 -10.80
CA GLY A 254 -19.40 -7.52 -12.24
C GLY A 254 -19.34 -6.06 -12.70
N ARG A 255 -18.90 -5.14 -11.82
CA ARG A 255 -18.68 -3.73 -12.15
C ARG A 255 -17.21 -3.39 -12.02
N GLU A 256 -16.69 -2.63 -12.98
CA GLU A 256 -15.37 -2.01 -12.87
C GLU A 256 -15.45 -0.81 -11.92
N ILE A 257 -14.56 -0.80 -10.93
CA ILE A 257 -14.43 0.26 -9.94
C ILE A 257 -13.05 0.90 -10.10
N GLU A 258 -13.03 2.24 -10.16
CA GLU A 258 -11.83 3.05 -10.02
C GLU A 258 -11.92 3.87 -8.73
N ASP A 259 -10.95 3.63 -7.84
CA ASP A 259 -10.66 4.48 -6.69
C ASP A 259 -9.41 5.31 -6.94
N VAL A 260 -9.49 6.61 -6.67
CA VAL A 260 -8.33 7.52 -6.74
C VAL A 260 -7.95 7.97 -5.35
N VAL A 261 -6.72 7.73 -4.94
CA VAL A 261 -6.18 8.16 -3.65
C VAL A 261 -5.32 9.39 -3.82
N THR A 262 -5.68 10.43 -3.09
CA THR A 262 -4.92 11.68 -2.90
C THR A 262 -4.57 11.83 -1.41
N GLY A 263 -3.87 12.90 -1.03
CA GLY A 263 -3.52 13.18 0.36
C GLY A 263 -2.03 13.04 0.71
N THR A 264 -1.73 13.18 2.00
CA THR A 264 -0.38 13.30 2.55
C THR A 264 -0.11 12.29 3.65
N ILE A 265 1.18 12.01 3.81
CA ILE A 265 1.72 11.29 4.96
C ILE A 265 2.81 12.18 5.53
N LYS A 266 2.51 12.90 6.61
CA LYS A 266 3.38 13.92 7.18
C LYS A 266 4.32 13.31 8.21
N TRP A 267 5.62 13.53 8.10
CA TRP A 267 6.55 13.18 9.18
C TRP A 267 6.46 14.22 10.30
N VAL A 268 6.38 13.74 11.53
CA VAL A 268 6.37 14.56 12.74
C VAL A 268 7.40 13.99 13.71
N GLU A 269 8.45 14.76 13.91
CA GLU A 269 9.55 14.41 14.81
C GLU A 269 9.21 14.78 16.27
N ASP A 270 9.50 13.89 17.21
CA ASP A 270 9.42 14.23 18.63
C ASP A 270 10.53 15.24 18.97
N PRO A 271 10.27 16.30 19.75
CA PRO A 271 11.29 17.29 20.11
C PRO A 271 12.53 16.69 20.80
N GLN A 272 12.41 15.48 21.35
CA GLN A 272 13.50 14.74 22.00
C GLN A 272 13.91 13.49 21.20
N ARG A 273 13.66 13.44 19.88
CA ARG A 273 13.97 12.28 19.04
C ARG A 273 15.42 11.82 19.16
N ASP A 274 16.37 12.73 19.28
CA ASP A 274 17.78 12.37 19.47
C ASP A 274 18.05 11.54 20.73
N VAL A 275 17.17 11.63 21.73
CA VAL A 275 17.26 10.89 23.00
C VAL A 275 16.34 9.68 23.01
N ASN A 276 15.09 9.84 22.55
CA ASN A 276 14.05 8.83 22.70
C ASN A 276 13.75 8.03 21.42
N GLY A 277 14.30 8.45 20.28
CA GLY A 277 14.10 7.83 18.97
C GLY A 277 12.69 7.99 18.39
N LYS A 278 11.84 8.83 18.98
CA LYS A 278 10.42 8.89 18.63
C LYS A 278 10.15 9.82 17.45
N GLY A 279 9.27 9.37 16.59
CA GLY A 279 8.67 10.16 15.53
C GLY A 279 7.42 9.44 15.02
N HIS A 280 6.62 10.08 14.20
CA HIS A 280 5.49 9.41 13.57
C HIS A 280 5.18 9.98 12.21
N TYR A 281 4.63 9.12 11.35
CA TYR A 281 3.92 9.56 10.17
C TYR A 281 2.44 9.78 10.51
N GLU A 282 1.93 10.97 10.21
CA GLU A 282 0.51 11.31 10.28
C GLU A 282 -0.13 11.14 8.90
N PHE A 283 -1.02 10.15 8.79
CA PHE A 283 -1.71 9.81 7.56
C PHE A 283 -2.95 10.68 7.41
N ASN A 284 -3.13 11.21 6.21
CA ASN A 284 -4.33 11.90 5.77
C ASN A 284 -4.52 11.62 4.28
N LEU A 285 -5.01 10.42 3.98
CA LEU A 285 -5.27 9.96 2.62
C LEU A 285 -6.76 10.08 2.33
N ARG A 286 -7.09 10.62 1.16
CA ARG A 286 -8.46 10.88 0.70
C ARG A 286 -8.76 10.00 -0.49
N PHE A 287 -9.93 9.38 -0.48
CA PHE A 287 -10.38 8.49 -1.54
C PHE A 287 -11.47 9.17 -2.35
N ASN A 288 -11.28 9.20 -3.66
CA ASN A 288 -12.23 9.73 -4.63
C ASN A 288 -12.60 11.20 -4.39
N GLU A 289 -11.69 12.01 -3.85
CA GLU A 289 -11.90 13.40 -3.47
C GLU A 289 -12.63 14.24 -4.54
N ALA A 290 -12.27 14.07 -5.82
CA ALA A 290 -12.91 14.77 -6.93
C ALA A 290 -14.40 14.44 -7.12
N LYS A 291 -14.90 13.32 -6.60
CA LYS A 291 -16.33 12.95 -6.62
C LYS A 291 -17.14 13.65 -5.52
N PHE A 292 -16.45 14.24 -4.53
CA PHE A 292 -17.05 14.93 -3.38
C PHE A 292 -16.90 16.46 -3.46
N LYS A 293 -16.46 17.00 -4.60
CA LYS A 293 -16.47 18.45 -4.83
C LYS A 293 -17.91 18.95 -4.73
N THR A 294 -18.19 19.84 -3.78
CA THR A 294 -19.45 20.59 -3.75
C THR A 294 -19.47 21.62 -4.88
N GLN A 295 -20.66 22.07 -5.30
CA GLN A 295 -20.74 23.21 -6.22
C GLN A 295 -20.08 24.44 -5.57
N THR A 296 -19.17 25.08 -6.30
CA THR A 296 -18.57 26.38 -5.94
C THR A 296 -19.66 27.42 -5.75
N THR A 297 -19.67 28.07 -4.59
CA THR A 297 -20.49 29.25 -4.30
C THR A 297 -19.63 30.50 -4.42
N GLU A 298 -20.23 31.66 -4.66
CA GLU A 298 -19.50 32.94 -4.75
C GLU A 298 -18.74 33.28 -3.46
N SER A 299 -19.17 32.74 -2.32
CA SER A 299 -18.49 32.93 -1.02
C SER A 299 -17.14 32.23 -0.91
N ASP A 300 -16.88 31.21 -1.73
CA ASP A 300 -15.63 30.44 -1.72
C ASP A 300 -14.44 31.25 -2.25
N ALA A 301 -14.70 32.32 -3.01
CA ALA A 301 -13.66 33.21 -3.54
C ALA A 301 -12.97 34.06 -2.45
N PHE A 302 -13.56 34.15 -1.25
CA PHE A 302 -13.11 35.03 -0.17
C PHE A 302 -12.60 34.28 1.07
N ALA A 303 -12.62 32.94 1.06
CA ALA A 303 -12.11 32.13 2.17
C ALA A 303 -10.58 32.11 2.18
N ALA A 304 -9.98 33.00 2.97
CA ALA A 304 -8.54 32.99 3.23
C ALA A 304 -8.20 31.84 4.21
N MET A 305 -7.44 30.86 3.76
CA MET A 305 -6.72 29.91 4.61
C MET A 305 -5.23 30.06 4.34
N SER A 306 -4.37 29.83 5.34
CA SER A 306 -2.96 29.55 5.07
C SER A 306 -2.89 28.29 4.21
N GLU A 307 -2.29 28.42 3.03
CA GLU A 307 -2.35 27.39 1.98
C GLU A 307 -1.67 26.08 2.43
N GLU A 308 -0.62 26.16 3.23
CA GLU A 308 0.12 25.00 3.70
C GLU A 308 -0.61 24.22 4.80
N ASP A 309 -1.07 24.89 5.88
CA ASP A 309 -1.81 24.20 6.95
C ASP A 309 -3.09 23.56 6.44
N ALA A 310 -3.76 24.23 5.50
CA ALA A 310 -4.96 23.72 4.85
C ALA A 310 -4.68 22.46 4.01
N PHE A 311 -3.50 22.37 3.37
CA PHE A 311 -3.10 21.22 2.55
C PHE A 311 -2.98 19.93 3.36
N PHE A 312 -2.51 20.02 4.60
CA PHE A 312 -2.34 18.87 5.49
C PHE A 312 -3.56 18.59 6.39
N ALA A 313 -4.55 19.49 6.43
CA ALA A 313 -5.72 19.36 7.28
C ALA A 313 -6.57 18.12 6.95
N VAL A 314 -7.05 17.44 7.98
CA VAL A 314 -8.00 16.32 7.84
C VAL A 314 -9.36 16.85 7.40
N ASP A 315 -9.93 16.23 6.36
CA ASP A 315 -11.27 16.55 5.87
C ASP A 315 -12.16 15.30 5.97
N ASP A 316 -13.05 15.30 6.96
CA ASP A 316 -13.97 14.19 7.22
C ASP A 316 -15.25 14.24 6.38
N THR A 317 -15.39 15.25 5.52
CA THR A 317 -16.50 15.29 4.56
C THR A 317 -16.28 14.30 3.42
N VAL A 318 -15.02 14.01 3.09
CA VAL A 318 -14.55 13.06 2.07
C VAL A 318 -14.20 11.71 2.71
N PRO A 319 -14.33 10.58 2.00
CA PRO A 319 -13.80 9.29 2.47
C PRO A 319 -12.29 9.35 2.72
N THR A 320 -11.84 8.95 3.90
CA THR A 320 -10.43 9.08 4.32
C THR A 320 -9.88 7.88 5.07
N LEU A 321 -8.58 7.64 4.89
CA LEU A 321 -7.76 6.81 5.76
C LEU A 321 -6.78 7.75 6.48
N LYS A 322 -6.94 7.88 7.80
CA LYS A 322 -6.17 8.80 8.63
C LYS A 322 -5.59 8.10 9.86
N GLY A 323 -4.71 8.76 10.60
CA GLY A 323 -4.15 8.21 11.83
C GLY A 323 -2.63 8.28 11.86
N ARG A 324 -2.02 7.42 12.68
CA ARG A 324 -0.58 7.47 12.91
C ARG A 324 0.10 6.13 12.69
N ILE A 325 1.30 6.21 12.15
CA ILE A 325 2.30 5.15 12.24
C ILE A 325 3.44 5.71 13.07
N GLU A 326 3.59 5.22 14.30
CA GLU A 326 4.55 5.70 15.28
C GLU A 326 5.83 4.87 15.22
N PHE A 327 6.99 5.52 15.31
CA PHE A 327 8.31 4.94 15.30
C PHE A 327 9.01 5.20 16.63
N ILE A 328 9.73 4.18 17.11
CA ILE A 328 10.70 4.29 18.19
C ILE A 328 12.00 3.66 17.68
N ASP A 329 12.93 4.52 17.28
CA ASP A 329 14.21 4.16 16.71
C ASP A 329 15.28 3.99 17.79
N THR A 330 16.08 2.94 17.68
CA THR A 330 17.31 2.81 18.47
C THR A 330 18.51 2.96 17.54
N LYS A 331 19.34 3.98 17.79
CA LYS A 331 20.59 4.21 17.04
C LYS A 331 21.68 3.24 17.51
N ALA A 332 22.54 2.81 16.58
CA ALA A 332 23.79 2.13 16.96
C ALA A 332 24.79 3.14 17.55
N PHE A 333 25.67 2.68 18.43
CA PHE A 333 26.73 3.53 18.99
C PHE A 333 27.60 4.13 17.86
N GLY A 334 27.68 5.46 17.80
CA GLY A 334 28.47 6.18 16.80
C GLY A 334 27.85 6.25 15.40
N SER A 335 26.55 5.93 15.25
CA SER A 335 25.80 6.06 13.99
C SER A 335 24.54 6.90 14.20
N ASP A 336 24.24 7.78 13.25
CA ASP A 336 22.97 8.52 13.23
C ASP A 336 21.82 7.69 12.65
N LEU A 337 22.12 6.55 12.02
CA LEU A 337 21.12 5.67 11.43
C LEU A 337 20.53 4.70 12.47
N PRO A 338 19.21 4.39 12.38
CA PRO A 338 18.60 3.41 13.24
C PRO A 338 19.18 2.01 13.00
N ALA A 339 19.52 1.33 14.09
CA ALA A 339 19.88 -0.08 14.13
C ALA A 339 18.66 -0.99 14.27
N ASN A 340 17.65 -0.51 15.01
CA ASN A 340 16.34 -1.15 15.08
C ASN A 340 15.24 -0.08 15.20
N SER A 341 14.03 -0.44 14.82
CA SER A 341 12.85 0.40 14.97
C SER A 341 11.67 -0.43 15.45
N LYS A 342 10.96 0.07 16.45
CA LYS A 342 9.62 -0.43 16.80
C LYS A 342 8.59 0.49 16.17
N VAL A 343 7.73 -0.07 15.35
CA VAL A 343 6.71 0.65 14.59
C VAL A 343 5.32 0.21 15.04
N THR A 344 4.44 1.17 15.33
CA THR A 344 3.06 0.91 15.77
C THR A 344 2.08 1.59 14.83
N TYR A 345 1.14 0.82 14.30
CA TYR A 345 0.13 1.29 13.35
C TYR A 345 -1.18 1.51 14.09
N ASN A 346 -1.79 2.68 13.87
CA ASN A 346 -3.14 2.99 14.30
C ASN A 346 -3.81 3.90 13.27
N LEU A 347 -4.42 3.30 12.25
CA LEU A 347 -5.13 4.00 11.19
C LEU A 347 -6.63 3.78 11.30
N HIS A 348 -7.38 4.81 10.94
CA HIS A 348 -8.81 4.99 11.10
C HIS A 348 -9.43 5.22 9.73
N ALA A 349 -10.60 4.64 9.48
CA ALA A 349 -11.38 4.92 8.28
C ALA A 349 -12.48 5.91 8.59
N ASN A 350 -12.78 6.77 7.61
CA ASN A 350 -14.02 7.52 7.53
C ASN A 350 -14.65 7.23 6.16
N LYS A 351 -15.86 6.66 6.15
CA LYS A 351 -16.63 6.34 4.95
C LYS A 351 -15.86 5.53 3.89
N LEU A 352 -14.96 4.63 4.30
CA LEU A 352 -14.26 3.74 3.36
C LEU A 352 -14.90 2.36 3.32
N ASN A 353 -14.84 1.68 2.17
CA ASN A 353 -15.22 0.27 2.09
C ASN A 353 -14.02 -0.65 2.43
N LYS A 354 -14.28 -1.95 2.60
CA LYS A 354 -13.23 -2.93 2.92
C LYS A 354 -12.18 -3.09 1.82
N GLN A 355 -12.58 -2.93 0.56
CA GLN A 355 -11.72 -3.07 -0.62
C GLN A 355 -10.67 -1.97 -0.65
N GLN A 356 -11.07 -0.71 -0.42
CA GLN A 356 -10.20 0.45 -0.32
C GLN A 356 -9.14 0.26 0.77
N ILE A 357 -9.56 -0.11 1.98
CA ILE A 357 -8.66 -0.32 3.12
C ILE A 357 -7.67 -1.47 2.83
N MET A 358 -8.17 -2.61 2.33
CA MET A 358 -7.35 -3.79 2.05
C MET A 358 -6.37 -3.54 0.89
N ASN A 359 -6.81 -2.88 -0.17
CA ASN A 359 -5.97 -2.57 -1.33
C ASN A 359 -4.86 -1.60 -0.96
N PHE A 360 -5.16 -0.55 -0.20
CA PHE A 360 -4.15 0.36 0.31
C PHE A 360 -3.16 -0.36 1.23
N PHE A 361 -3.64 -1.19 2.17
CA PHE A 361 -2.77 -1.97 3.05
C PHE A 361 -1.81 -2.87 2.26
N LYS A 362 -2.32 -3.63 1.27
CA LYS A 362 -1.47 -4.47 0.40
C LYS A 362 -0.41 -3.65 -0.34
N LEU A 363 -0.79 -2.51 -0.91
CA LEU A 363 0.16 -1.62 -1.60
C LEU A 363 1.24 -1.13 -0.62
N TRP A 364 0.85 -0.68 0.56
CA TRP A 364 1.76 -0.16 1.59
C TRP A 364 2.78 -1.20 2.04
N ILE A 365 2.35 -2.46 2.22
CA ILE A 365 3.24 -3.57 2.61
C ILE A 365 4.17 -4.00 1.46
N ILE A 366 3.75 -3.91 0.19
CA ILE A 366 4.68 -4.13 -0.95
C ILE A 366 5.76 -3.06 -0.97
N ALA A 367 5.42 -1.81 -0.66
CA ALA A 367 6.33 -0.68 -0.63
C ALA A 367 7.19 -0.59 0.64
N ILE A 368 7.18 -1.61 1.51
CA ILE A 368 7.83 -1.60 2.83
C ILE A 368 9.32 -1.26 2.81
N GLY A 369 10.05 -1.59 1.73
CA GLY A 369 11.45 -1.19 1.59
C GLY A 369 11.55 0.34 1.49
N PRO A 370 11.16 0.94 0.35
CA PRO A 370 11.28 2.39 0.15
C PRO A 370 10.61 3.26 1.23
N THR A 371 9.51 2.81 1.83
CA THR A 371 8.77 3.57 2.85
C THR A 371 9.42 3.57 4.24
N ASN A 372 10.39 2.68 4.50
CA ASN A 372 11.10 2.58 5.79
C ASN A 372 12.63 2.74 5.65
N ASP A 373 13.10 3.26 4.52
CA ASP A 373 14.53 3.36 4.21
C ASP A 373 15.26 4.53 4.87
N GLU A 374 14.53 5.54 5.34
CA GLU A 374 15.05 6.81 5.89
C GLU A 374 15.52 6.72 7.33
#